data_AF-A0A3D2M944-F1
#
_entry.id   AF-A0A3D2M944-F1
#
_cell.length_a   1.000
_cell.length_b   1.000
_cell.length_c   1.000
_cell.angle_alpha   90.00
_cell.angle_beta   90.00
_cell.angle_gamma   90.00
#
_symmetry.space_group_name_H-M   'P 1'
#
loop_
_entity.id
_entity.type
_entity.pdbx_description
1 polymer ?
#
loop_
_entity_poly.entity_id
_entity_poly.type
_entity_poly.pdbx_seq_one_letter_code
_entity_poly.pdbx_strand_id
1 'polypeptide(L)'
;MSETSSPAGGIAACPITLELNGQSRLVEVYPWTTLLDLLREQLHLTGTKKGCDHGQCGACTVLLGGKRINACLTLAIMHDGARLTTIEGLAEGEELHPMQAAFVRHDAFQCGYCTPG
;
A
#
# COMPACT_ATOMS: atom_id res chain seq x y z
N MET A 1 -2.75 -26.89 43.34
CA MET A 1 -3.52 -26.66 42.11
C MET A 1 -3.08 -25.30 41.59
N SER A 2 -2.02 -25.27 40.77
CA SER A 2 -1.55 -24.04 40.11
C SER A 2 -2.09 -24.10 38.70
N GLU A 3 -3.13 -23.30 38.44
CA GLU A 3 -3.65 -23.06 37.10
C GLU A 3 -2.60 -22.26 36.31
N THR A 4 -1.89 -22.95 35.42
CA THR A 4 -1.16 -22.30 34.33
C THR A 4 -2.21 -21.81 33.35
N SER A 5 -2.49 -20.51 33.35
CA SER A 5 -3.27 -19.88 32.30
C SER A 5 -2.51 -19.99 30.97
N SER A 6 -3.05 -20.76 30.03
CA SER A 6 -2.64 -20.70 28.63
C SER A 6 -2.77 -19.25 28.14
N PRO A 7 -1.78 -18.68 27.44
CA PRO A 7 -2.02 -17.44 26.73
C PRO A 7 -3.10 -17.75 25.69
N ALA A 8 -4.21 -17.02 25.74
CA ALA A 8 -5.24 -17.07 24.72
C ALA A 8 -4.55 -16.88 23.37
N GLY A 9 -4.64 -17.89 22.50
CA GLY A 9 -4.00 -17.91 21.18
C GLY A 9 -4.61 -16.87 20.27
N GLY A 10 -4.27 -15.60 20.49
CA GLY A 10 -4.50 -14.51 19.55
C GLY A 10 -3.60 -14.72 18.34
N ILE A 11 -4.11 -14.39 17.16
CA ILE A 11 -3.32 -14.49 15.94
C ILE A 11 -2.20 -13.44 16.03
N ALA A 12 -0.95 -13.87 15.87
CA ALA A 12 0.21 -13.00 16.01
C ALA A 12 0.43 -12.15 14.75
N ALA A 13 0.80 -10.89 14.96
CA ALA A 13 1.36 -10.06 13.90
C ALA A 13 2.79 -10.53 13.57
N CYS A 14 3.20 -10.34 12.31
CA CYS A 14 4.52 -10.67 11.79
C CYS A 14 5.24 -9.37 11.41
N PRO A 15 6.50 -9.16 11.84
CA PRO A 15 7.29 -8.05 11.35
C PRO A 15 7.71 -8.32 9.90
N ILE A 16 7.63 -7.29 9.06
CA ILE A 16 8.22 -7.26 7.71
C ILE A 16 8.91 -5.91 7.49
N THR A 17 9.90 -5.89 6.61
CA THR A 17 10.58 -4.67 6.15
C THR A 17 10.13 -4.32 4.74
N LEU A 18 9.84 -3.05 4.46
CA LEU A 18 9.52 -2.53 3.13
C LEU A 18 10.40 -1.34 2.80
N GLU A 19 10.89 -1.23 1.56
CA GLU A 19 11.44 0.01 1.02
C GLU A 19 10.30 0.78 0.35
N LEU A 20 9.63 1.64 1.11
CA LEU A 20 8.42 2.37 0.69
C LEU A 20 8.75 3.80 0.30
N ASN A 21 8.53 4.17 -0.96
CA ASN A 21 8.82 5.49 -1.51
C ASN A 21 10.27 5.94 -1.20
N GLY A 22 11.22 5.00 -1.32
CA GLY A 22 12.64 5.24 -1.04
C GLY A 22 13.03 5.20 0.44
N GLN A 23 12.10 4.94 1.36
CA GLN A 23 12.35 4.86 2.80
C GLN A 23 12.15 3.44 3.32
N SER A 24 13.15 2.90 4.02
CA SER A 24 13.01 1.61 4.71
C SER A 24 12.09 1.74 5.93
N ARG A 25 11.12 0.82 6.06
CA ARG A 25 10.14 0.78 7.16
C ARG A 25 9.99 -0.65 7.67
N LEU A 26 10.09 -0.82 8.99
CA LEU A 26 9.71 -2.04 9.69
C LEU A 26 8.24 -1.90 10.13
N VAL A 27 7.39 -2.86 9.75
CA VAL A 27 5.94 -2.83 10.05
C VAL A 27 5.48 -4.19 10.54
N GLU A 28 4.55 -4.22 11.49
CA GLU A 28 3.91 -5.45 11.96
C GLU A 28 2.58 -5.65 11.23
N VAL A 29 2.40 -6.80 10.58
CA VAL A 29 1.20 -7.11 9.79
C VAL A 29 0.58 -8.41 10.21
N TYR A 30 -0.76 -8.48 10.15
CA TYR A 30 -1.44 -9.76 10.27
C TYR A 30 -1.37 -10.52 8.94
N PRO A 31 -1.44 -11.86 8.95
CA PRO A 31 -1.34 -12.67 7.73
C PRO A 31 -2.38 -12.34 6.65
N TRP A 32 -3.54 -11.79 7.01
CA TRP A 32 -4.60 -11.41 6.06
C TRP A 32 -4.57 -9.95 5.62
N THR A 33 -3.65 -9.13 6.16
CA THR A 33 -3.57 -7.71 5.79
C THR A 33 -3.16 -7.61 4.32
N THR A 34 -4.06 -7.10 3.48
CA THR A 34 -3.72 -6.79 2.08
C THR A 34 -2.68 -5.67 2.03
N LEU A 35 -1.88 -5.63 0.96
CA LEU A 35 -0.93 -4.53 0.78
C LEU A 35 -1.65 -3.17 0.72
N LEU A 36 -2.84 -3.15 0.13
CA LEU A 36 -3.70 -1.97 0.10
C LEU A 36 -4.10 -1.49 1.51
N ASP A 37 -4.53 -2.40 2.38
CA ASP A 37 -4.97 -2.04 3.73
C ASP A 37 -3.79 -1.65 4.63
N LEU A 38 -2.63 -2.28 4.47
CA LEU A 38 -1.39 -1.82 5.12
C LEU A 38 -1.11 -0.36 4.78
N LEU A 39 -1.08 -0.02 3.48
CA LEU A 39 -0.78 1.33 3.02
C LEU A 39 -1.76 2.36 3.59
N ARG A 40 -3.06 2.08 3.50
CA ARG A 40 -4.10 3.05 3.83
C ARG A 40 -4.37 3.16 5.32
N GLU A 41 -4.55 2.03 5.98
CA GLU A 41 -5.14 1.99 7.32
C GLU A 41 -4.08 2.00 8.42
N GLN A 42 -2.90 1.42 8.16
CA GLN A 42 -1.80 1.40 9.14
C GLN A 42 -0.74 2.48 8.86
N LEU A 43 -0.38 2.68 7.59
CA LEU A 43 0.67 3.64 7.20
C LEU A 43 0.12 5.02 6.80
N HIS A 44 -1.20 5.17 6.73
CA HIS A 44 -1.89 6.41 6.40
C HIS A 44 -1.50 7.03 5.04
N LEU A 45 -0.98 6.22 4.12
CA LEU A 45 -0.76 6.55 2.72
C LEU A 45 -2.03 6.27 1.92
N THR A 46 -2.95 7.22 2.02
CA THR A 46 -4.32 7.07 1.51
C THR A 46 -4.48 7.37 0.03
N GLY A 47 -3.40 7.72 -0.68
CA GLY A 47 -3.37 8.00 -2.10
C GLY A 47 -3.77 6.78 -2.94
N THR A 48 -3.28 5.59 -2.58
CA THR A 48 -3.74 4.33 -3.19
C THR A 48 -5.19 4.04 -2.77
N LYS A 49 -6.09 3.75 -3.74
CA LYS A 49 -7.54 3.71 -3.46
C LYS A 49 -8.14 2.32 -3.45
N LYS A 50 -9.16 2.12 -2.60
CA LYS A 50 -9.97 0.90 -2.55
C LYS A 50 -11.28 1.11 -3.32
N GLY A 51 -11.27 0.84 -4.62
CA GLY A 51 -12.46 0.95 -5.46
C GLY A 51 -13.35 -0.29 -5.40
N CYS A 52 -12.78 -1.48 -5.64
CA CYS A 52 -13.55 -2.72 -5.75
C CYS A 52 -13.05 -3.87 -4.86
N ASP A 53 -11.82 -3.81 -4.33
CA ASP A 53 -11.17 -4.86 -3.53
C ASP A 53 -11.07 -6.27 -4.17
N HIS A 54 -11.35 -6.37 -5.47
CA HIS A 54 -11.40 -7.63 -6.23
C HIS A 54 -10.60 -7.57 -7.54
N GLY A 55 -9.68 -6.60 -7.69
CA GLY A 55 -8.79 -6.48 -8.86
C GLY A 55 -9.46 -6.05 -10.18
N GLN A 56 -10.69 -5.55 -10.13
CA GLN A 56 -11.48 -5.18 -11.31
C GLN A 56 -11.26 -3.74 -11.78
N CYS A 57 -10.95 -2.80 -10.87
CA CYS A 57 -10.94 -1.36 -11.19
C CYS A 57 -9.55 -0.74 -11.39
N GLY A 58 -8.47 -1.36 -10.91
CA GLY A 58 -7.11 -0.80 -10.98
C GLY A 58 -6.82 0.41 -10.09
N ALA A 59 -7.80 0.95 -9.36
CA ALA A 59 -7.60 2.13 -8.49
C ALA A 59 -6.62 1.90 -7.31
N CYS A 60 -6.27 0.64 -7.04
CA CYS A 60 -5.29 0.23 -6.04
C CYS A 60 -3.90 -0.07 -6.63
N THR A 61 -3.62 0.41 -7.86
CA THR A 61 -2.35 0.12 -8.54
C THR A 61 -1.20 0.80 -7.81
N VAL A 62 -0.13 0.03 -7.61
CA VAL A 62 1.16 0.47 -7.05
C VAL A 62 2.30 -0.19 -7.82
N LEU A 63 3.53 0.31 -7.67
CA LEU A 63 4.72 -0.30 -8.28
C LEU A 63 5.48 -1.14 -7.25
N LEU A 64 5.56 -2.44 -7.46
CA LEU A 64 6.38 -3.37 -6.69
C LEU A 64 7.62 -3.73 -7.51
N GLY A 65 8.80 -3.30 -7.06
CA GLY A 65 10.05 -3.50 -7.80
C GLY A 65 10.02 -2.89 -9.20
N GLY A 66 9.24 -1.82 -9.41
CA GLY A 66 9.03 -1.18 -10.71
C GLY A 66 7.95 -1.83 -11.59
N LYS A 67 7.31 -2.92 -11.15
CA LYS A 67 6.19 -3.55 -11.87
C LYS A 67 4.86 -3.14 -11.25
N ARG A 68 3.90 -2.73 -12.08
CA ARG A 68 2.54 -2.42 -11.62
C ARG A 68 1.81 -3.68 -11.13
N ILE A 69 1.15 -3.58 -9.98
CA ILE A 69 0.30 -4.64 -9.41
C ILE A 69 -0.96 -4.05 -8.76
N ASN A 70 -2.00 -4.86 -8.61
CA ASN A 70 -3.16 -4.51 -7.78
C ASN A 70 -2.86 -4.79 -6.30
N ALA A 71 -2.75 -3.76 -5.47
CA ALA A 71 -2.42 -3.92 -4.05
C ALA A 71 -3.50 -4.68 -3.24
N CYS A 72 -4.76 -4.71 -3.72
CA CYS A 72 -5.85 -5.42 -3.04
C CYS A 72 -5.77 -6.95 -3.19
N LEU A 73 -5.02 -7.48 -4.16
CA LEU A 73 -4.94 -8.92 -4.44
C LEU A 73 -3.64 -9.56 -3.94
N THR A 74 -2.94 -8.89 -3.02
CA THR A 74 -1.71 -9.43 -2.44
C THR A 74 -1.62 -9.08 -0.96
N LEU A 75 -0.99 -9.95 -0.19
CA LEU A 75 -0.84 -9.80 1.26
C LEU A 75 0.47 -9.09 1.55
N ALA A 76 0.47 -8.17 2.52
CA ALA A 76 1.65 -7.42 2.91
C ALA A 76 2.81 -8.35 3.31
N ILE A 77 2.50 -9.42 4.05
CA ILE A 77 3.48 -10.41 4.54
C ILE A 77 4.28 -11.10 3.42
N MET A 78 3.77 -11.13 2.18
CA MET A 78 4.45 -11.73 1.04
C MET A 78 5.59 -10.87 0.49
N HIS A 79 5.70 -9.62 0.93
CA HIS A 79 6.58 -8.59 0.34
C HIS A 79 7.68 -8.13 1.28
N ASP A 80 8.08 -8.95 2.25
CA ASP A 80 9.23 -8.65 3.09
C ASP A 80 10.50 -8.40 2.24
N GLY A 81 11.18 -7.29 2.53
CA GLY A 81 12.34 -6.78 1.79
C GLY A 81 12.03 -6.14 0.44
N ALA A 82 10.75 -6.02 0.04
CA ALA A 82 10.41 -5.49 -1.28
C ALA A 82 10.43 -3.95 -1.36
N ARG A 83 10.71 -3.43 -2.57
CA ARG A 83 10.60 -2.02 -2.90
C ARG A 83 9.22 -1.69 -3.44
N LEU A 84 8.54 -0.73 -2.82
CA LEU A 84 7.18 -0.32 -3.13
C LEU A 84 7.13 1.19 -3.40
N THR A 85 6.48 1.58 -4.48
CA THR A 85 6.22 2.98 -4.82
C THR A 85 4.71 3.20 -4.98
N THR A 86 4.19 4.18 -4.24
CA THR A 86 2.79 4.64 -4.31
C THR A 86 2.71 6.00 -5.00
N ILE A 87 1.49 6.52 -5.19
CA ILE A 87 1.29 7.84 -5.80
C ILE A 87 2.01 8.97 -5.04
N GLU A 88 2.08 8.88 -3.72
CA GLU A 88 2.79 9.83 -2.85
C GLU A 88 4.30 9.84 -3.11
N GLY A 89 4.85 8.73 -3.63
CA GLY A 89 6.27 8.59 -3.94
C GLY A 89 6.66 9.09 -5.33
N LEU A 90 5.73 9.60 -6.14
CA LEU A 90 6.05 10.10 -7.48
C LEU A 90 6.54 11.55 -7.48
N ALA A 91 6.04 12.38 -6.57
CA ALA A 91 6.41 13.80 -6.48
C ALA A 91 7.70 13.98 -5.66
N GLU A 92 8.48 15.01 -6.01
CA GLU A 92 9.64 15.45 -5.24
C GLU A 92 9.26 16.68 -4.41
N GLY A 93 8.74 16.45 -3.20
CA GLY A 93 8.20 17.53 -2.37
C GLY A 93 6.96 18.16 -3.00
N GLU A 94 7.05 19.44 -3.36
CA GLU A 94 5.97 20.17 -4.06
C GLU A 94 6.08 20.06 -5.59
N GLU A 95 7.16 19.47 -6.11
CA GLU A 95 7.36 19.30 -7.55
C GLU A 95 6.62 18.06 -8.07
N LEU A 96 5.64 18.30 -8.94
CA LEU A 96 4.87 17.23 -9.56
C LEU A 96 5.75 16.41 -10.50
N HIS A 97 5.59 15.08 -10.45
CA HIS A 97 6.13 14.19 -11.48
C HIS A 97 5.62 14.63 -12.87
N PRO A 98 6.42 14.51 -13.96
CA PRO A 98 5.99 14.89 -15.31
C PRO A 98 4.63 14.30 -15.72
N MET A 99 4.33 13.08 -15.27
CA MET A 99 3.02 12.45 -15.48
C MET A 99 1.89 13.16 -14.72
N GLN A 100 2.08 13.51 -13.45
CA GLN A 100 1.09 14.25 -12.66
C GLN A 100 0.82 15.63 -13.27
N ALA A 101 1.88 16.34 -13.67
CA ALA A 101 1.76 17.64 -14.35
C ALA A 101 1.01 17.54 -15.69
N ALA A 102 1.23 16.45 -16.45
CA ALA A 102 0.49 16.20 -17.68
C ALA A 102 -1.01 15.93 -17.41
N PHE A 103 -1.34 15.14 -16.38
CA PHE A 103 -2.72 14.88 -16.00
C PHE A 103 -3.49 16.16 -15.67
N VAL A 104 -2.86 17.08 -14.93
CA VAL A 104 -3.44 18.41 -14.64
C VAL A 104 -3.62 19.23 -15.91
N ARG A 105 -2.60 19.31 -16.77
CA ARG A 105 -2.65 20.11 -18.01
C ARG A 105 -3.75 19.66 -18.96
N HIS A 106 -4.05 18.38 -18.98
CA HIS A 106 -5.01 17.77 -19.90
C HIS A 106 -6.39 17.49 -19.26
N ASP A 107 -6.64 17.97 -18.04
CA ASP A 107 -7.89 17.72 -17.31
C ASP A 107 -8.24 16.22 -17.26
N ALA A 108 -7.22 15.38 -17.07
CA ALA A 108 -7.31 13.93 -17.20
C ALA A 108 -7.92 13.23 -15.97
N PHE A 109 -8.65 13.98 -15.14
CA PHE A 109 -9.39 13.48 -14.00
C PHE A 109 -10.57 14.40 -13.68
N GLN A 110 -11.60 13.86 -13.05
CA GLN A 110 -12.73 14.64 -12.54
C GLN A 110 -12.84 14.47 -11.03
N CYS A 111 -13.48 13.39 -10.56
CA CYS A 111 -13.58 13.11 -9.12
C CYS A 111 -12.21 12.78 -8.46
N GLY A 112 -11.19 12.50 -9.26
CA GLY A 112 -9.83 12.20 -8.78
C GLY A 112 -9.63 10.80 -8.19
N TYR A 113 -10.68 9.98 -8.09
CA TYR A 113 -10.59 8.71 -7.35
C TYR A 113 -9.73 7.65 -8.07
N CYS A 114 -9.82 7.55 -9.40
CA CYS A 114 -9.00 6.61 -10.17
C CYS A 114 -7.60 7.12 -10.48
N THR A 115 -7.35 8.43 -10.35
CA THR A 115 -6.11 9.09 -10.79
C THR A 115 -4.82 8.53 -10.20
N PRO A 116 -4.79 8.04 -8.93
CA PRO A 116 -3.57 7.45 -8.37
C PRO A 116 -3.10 6.14 -8.98
N GLY A 117 -4.01 5.35 -9.58
CA GLY A 117 -3.72 4.02 -10.11
C GLY A 117 -3.42 4.02 -11.60
#